data_AF-A0A6G7P336-F1
#
_entry.id   AF-A0A6G7P336-F1
#
_cell.length_a   1.000
_cell.length_b   1.000
_cell.length_c   1.000
_cell.angle_alpha   90.00
_cell.angle_beta   90.00
_cell.angle_gamma   90.00
#
_symmetry.space_group_name_H-M   'P 1'
#
loop_
_entity.id
_entity.type
_entity.pdbx_description
1 polymer ?
#
loop_
_entity_poly.entity_id
_entity_poly.type
_entity_poly.pdbx_seq_one_letter_code
_entity_poly.pdbx_strand_id
1 'polypeptide(L)' 'MTRRIDALDVRLPVVEAEACFLAAAARATDPKDQLVYRLDAKLLHPTAPLSKDDDYPGFAEWVAAREADNRRARKETNR' A
#
# COMPACT_ATOMS: atom_id res chain seq x y z
N MET A 1 24.92 11.37 13.46
CA MET A 1 25.77 10.67 12.49
C MET A 1 24.92 10.24 11.31
N THR A 2 24.96 10.99 10.22
CA THR A 2 24.24 10.70 8.98
C THR A 2 25.01 9.60 8.24
N ARG A 3 24.50 8.37 8.19
CA ARG A 3 25.11 7.30 7.38
C ARG A 3 25.03 7.71 5.91
N ARG A 4 26.18 7.73 5.25
CA ARG A 4 26.32 8.00 3.82
C ARG A 4 25.73 6.79 3.06
N ILE A 5 24.83 7.06 2.13
CA ILE A 5 24.27 6.08 1.20
C ILE A 5 25.37 5.82 0.18
N ASP A 6 26.17 4.78 0.40
CA ASP A 6 27.26 4.39 -0.48
C ASP A 6 26.76 3.36 -1.51
N ALA A 7 27.49 3.20 -2.62
CA ALA A 7 27.13 2.49 -3.86
C ALA A 7 26.73 1.00 -3.74
N LEU A 8 26.47 0.47 -2.54
CA LEU A 8 25.72 -0.77 -2.29
C LEU A 8 24.20 -0.55 -2.31
N ASP A 9 23.73 0.70 -2.25
CA ASP A 9 22.34 1.09 -2.51
C ASP A 9 22.07 1.20 -4.02
N VAL A 10 22.58 0.23 -4.79
CA VAL A 10 22.23 0.10 -6.21
C VAL A 10 20.75 -0.22 -6.26
N ARG A 11 19.95 0.66 -6.89
CA ARG A 11 18.56 0.35 -7.19
C ARG A 11 18.56 -0.95 -7.99
N LEU A 12 18.04 -2.01 -7.39
CA LEU A 12 17.77 -3.24 -8.11
C LEU A 12 16.96 -2.88 -9.36
N PRO A 13 17.30 -3.44 -10.53
CA PRO A 13 16.40 -3.41 -11.68
C PRO A 13 14.98 -3.78 -11.22
N VAL A 14 13.97 -3.10 -11.76
CA VAL A 14 12.56 -3.26 -11.37
C VAL A 14 12.14 -4.73 -11.27
N VAL A 15 12.62 -5.56 -12.20
CA VAL A 15 12.36 -7.02 -12.26
C VAL A 15 12.98 -7.77 -11.06
N GLU A 16 14.20 -7.41 -10.65
CA GLU A 16 14.88 -8.05 -9.52
C GLU A 16 14.28 -7.61 -8.18
N ALA A 17 13.84 -6.35 -8.09
CA ALA A 17 13.12 -5.84 -6.93
C ALA A 17 11.75 -6.52 -6.77
N GLU A 18 11.02 -6.75 -7.86
CA GLU A 18 9.71 -7.43 -7.83
C GLU A 18 9.86 -8.87 -7.36
N ALA A 19 10.82 -9.60 -7.92
CA ALA A 19 11.12 -10.97 -7.51
C ALA A 19 11.51 -11.06 -6.02
N CYS A 20 12.24 -10.06 -5.51
CA CYS A 20 12.62 -9.98 -4.10
C CYS A 20 11.38 -9.83 -3.19
N PHE A 21 10.47 -8.92 -3.52
CA PHE A 21 9.24 -8.73 -2.76
C PHE A 21 8.31 -9.95 -2.83
N LEU A 22 8.17 -10.58 -4.00
CA LEU A 22 7.38 -11.82 -4.12
C LEU A 22 7.99 -12.96 -3.29
N ALA A 23 9.32 -13.08 -3.27
CA ALA A 23 10.01 -14.06 -2.45
C ALA A 23 9.91 -13.76 -0.94
N ALA A 24 9.83 -12.49 -0.55
CA ALA A 24 9.56 -12.08 0.83
C ALA A 24 8.11 -12.38 1.24
N ALA A 25 7.14 -12.11 0.35
CA ALA A 25 5.74 -12.47 0.55
C ALA A 25 5.54 -13.98 0.75
N ALA A 26 6.26 -14.82 -0.02
CA ALA A 26 6.18 -16.28 0.14
C ALA A 26 6.77 -16.79 1.47
N ARG A 27 7.70 -16.05 2.07
CA ARG A 27 8.34 -16.40 3.35
C ARG A 27 7.60 -15.85 4.57
N ALA A 28 6.79 -14.81 4.39
CA ALA A 28 6.04 -14.19 5.47
C ALA A 28 4.93 -15.11 6.00
N THR A 29 4.81 -15.19 7.32
CA THR A 29 3.79 -16.00 8.01
C THR A 29 2.55 -15.19 8.40
N ASP A 30 2.70 -13.88 8.62
CA ASP A 30 1.58 -12.96 8.85
C ASP A 30 0.92 -12.59 7.51
N PRO A 31 -0.40 -12.80 7.34
CA PRO A 31 -1.14 -12.35 6.16
C PRO A 31 -0.99 -10.86 5.83
N LYS A 32 -0.78 -10.00 6.83
CA LYS A 32 -0.55 -8.56 6.64
C LYS A 32 0.78 -8.31 5.95
N ASP A 33 1.84 -8.97 6.39
CA ASP A 33 3.17 -8.82 5.79
C ASP A 33 3.18 -9.36 4.37
N GLN A 34 2.49 -10.48 4.12
CA GLN A 34 2.28 -10.99 2.76
C GLN A 34 1.60 -9.96 1.85
N LEU A 35 0.60 -9.24 2.36
CA LEU A 35 -0.11 -8.20 1.62
C LEU A 35 0.81 -7.01 1.30
N VAL A 36 1.59 -6.55 2.29
CA VAL A 36 2.52 -5.42 2.12
C VAL A 36 3.54 -5.73 1.04
N TYR A 37 4.22 -6.89 1.11
CA TYR A 37 5.21 -7.25 0.10
C TYR A 37 4.61 -7.42 -1.30
N ARG A 38 3.37 -7.93 -1.41
CA ARG A 38 2.68 -8.02 -2.72
C ARG A 38 2.30 -6.65 -3.28
N LEU A 39 1.97 -5.69 -2.41
CA LEU A 39 1.71 -4.32 -2.82
C LEU A 39 2.99 -3.65 -3.30
N ASP A 40 4.10 -3.79 -2.55
CA ASP A 40 5.40 -3.25 -2.94
C ASP A 40 5.85 -3.80 -4.30
N ALA A 41 5.67 -5.10 -4.55
CA ALA A 41 5.95 -5.72 -5.84
C ALA A 41 5.15 -5.07 -6.99
N LYS A 42 3.87 -4.75 -6.77
CA LYS A 42 3.02 -4.11 -7.79
C LYS A 42 3.36 -2.64 -8.02
N LEU A 43 3.78 -1.93 -6.98
CA LEU A 43 4.11 -0.50 -7.05
C LEU A 43 5.45 -0.22 -7.75
N LEU A 44 6.30 -1.24 -7.93
CA LEU A 44 7.53 -1.13 -8.71
C LEU A 44 7.29 -0.88 -10.21
N HIS A 45 6.08 -1.11 -10.70
CA HIS A 45 5.68 -0.83 -12.07
C HIS A 45 4.87 0.49 -12.12
N PRO A 46 5.52 1.66 -12.22
CA PRO A 46 4.84 2.96 -12.24
C PRO A 46 3.98 3.18 -13.49
N THR A 47 4.03 2.26 -14.45
CA THR A 47 3.20 2.24 -15.66
C THR A 47 1.87 1.53 -15.47
N ALA A 48 1.61 0.95 -14.29
CA ALA A 48 0.27 0.48 -13.96
C ALA A 48 -0.71 1.66 -14.14
N PRO A 49 -1.76 1.52 -14.97
CA PRO A 49 -2.71 2.59 -15.16
C PRO A 49 -3.26 3.00 -13.80
N LEU A 50 -3.14 4.29 -13.48
CA LEU A 50 -3.76 4.85 -12.29
C LEU A 50 -5.26 4.57 -12.41
N SER A 51 -5.82 3.95 -11.36
CA SER A 51 -7.26 3.79 -11.28
C SER A 51 -7.94 5.16 -11.37
N LYS A 52 -8.99 5.23 -12.18
CA LYS A 52 -9.85 6.39 -12.32
C LYS A 52 -11.05 6.23 -11.40
N ASP A 53 -11.74 7.34 -11.17
CA ASP A 53 -12.99 7.33 -10.38
C ASP A 53 -14.03 6.38 -11.00
N ASP A 54 -14.03 6.25 -12.33
CA ASP A 54 -14.88 5.31 -13.08
C ASP A 54 -14.60 3.83 -12.76
N ASP A 55 -13.40 3.49 -12.27
CA ASP A 55 -13.06 2.11 -11.89
C ASP A 55 -13.70 1.71 -10.54
N TYR A 56 -14.18 2.69 -9.77
CA TYR A 56 -14.78 2.51 -8.45
C TYR A 56 -16.07 3.33 -8.27
N PRO A 57 -17.11 3.05 -9.07
CA PRO A 57 -18.39 3.75 -8.94
C PRO A 57 -18.98 3.54 -7.55
N GLY A 58 -19.38 4.63 -6.89
CA GLY A 58 -19.95 4.57 -5.53
C GLY A 58 -18.93 4.60 -4.39
N PHE A 59 -17.63 4.59 -4.70
CA PHE A 59 -16.59 4.56 -3.65
C PHE A 59 -16.53 5.88 -2.87
N ALA A 60 -16.68 7.02 -3.54
CA ALA A 60 -16.71 8.32 -2.89
C ALA A 60 -17.88 8.42 -1.89
N GLU A 61 -19.06 7.95 -2.28
CA GLU A 61 -20.25 7.88 -1.44
C GLU A 61 -20.06 6.94 -0.25
N TRP A 62 -19.41 5.79 -0.47
CA TRP A 62 -19.09 4.85 0.59
C TRP A 62 -18.12 5.45 1.61
N VAL A 63 -17.07 6.15 1.16
CA VAL A 63 -16.13 6.85 2.05
C VAL A 63 -16.87 7.93 2.85
N ALA A 64 -17.69 8.74 2.19
CA ALA A 64 -18.47 9.79 2.84
C ALA A 64 -19.42 9.23 3.92
N ALA A 65 -20.07 8.09 3.65
CA ALA A 65 -20.91 7.38 4.61
C ALA A 65 -20.09 6.91 5.82
N ARG A 66 -18.93 6.27 5.61
CA ARG A 66 -18.07 5.83 6.72
C ARG A 66 -17.55 6.98 7.56
N GLU A 67 -17.18 8.10 6.94
CA GLU A 67 -16.75 9.29 7.67
C GLU A 67 -17.89 9.87 8.52
N ALA A 68 -19.11 9.91 7.98
CA ALA A 68 -20.29 10.36 8.71
C ALA A 68 -20.56 9.47 9.93
N ASP A 69 -20.48 8.15 9.77
CA ASP A 69 -20.65 7.19 10.85
C ASP A 69 -19.56 7.34 11.92
N ASN A 70 -18.29 7.48 11.51
CA ASN A 70 -17.17 7.72 12.41
C ASN A 70 -17.35 9.03 13.21
N ARG A 71 -17.83 10.10 12.57
CA ARG A 71 -18.12 11.37 13.24
C ARG A 71 -19.26 11.23 14.27
N ARG A 72 -20.29 10.43 13.97
CA ARG A 72 -21.40 10.15 14.90
C ARG A 72 -20.91 9.37 16.11
N ALA A 73 -20.17 8.27 15.90
CA ALA A 73 -19.62 7.45 16.96
C ALA A 73 -18.73 8.28 17.93
N ARG A 74 -17.86 9.15 17.38
CA ARG A 74 -17.00 10.02 18.21
C ARG A 74 -17.77 11.06 19.03
N LYS A 75 -18.93 11.53 18.55
CA LYS A 75 -19.78 12.46 19.29
C LYS A 75 -20.53 11.76 20.44
N GLU A 76 -20.86 10.49 20.27
CA GLU A 76 -21.53 9.69 21.30
C GLU A 76 -20.57 9.23 22.41
N THR A 77 -19.30 8.98 22.09
CA THR A 77 -18.29 8.56 23.10
C THR A 77 -17.84 9.71 24.03
N ASN A 78 -18.00 10.97 23.61
CA ASN A 78 -17.60 12.15 24.39
C ASN A 78 -18.75 12.78 25.20
N ARG A 79 -19.87 12.06 25.37
CA ARG A 79 -21.04 12.48 26.13
C ARG A 79 -21.24 11.57 27.35
#